data_AF-A0A202DXZ1-F1
#
_entry.id   AF-A0A202DXZ1-F1
#
_cell.length_a   1.000
_cell.length_b   1.000
_cell.length_c   1.000
_cell.angle_alpha   90.00
_cell.angle_beta   90.00
_cell.angle_gamma   90.00
#
_symmetry.space_group_name_H-M   'P 1'
#
loop_
_entity.id
_entity.type
_entity.pdbx_description
1 polymer ?
#
loop_
_entity_poly.entity_id
_entity_poly.type
_entity_poly.pdbx_seq_one_letter_code
_entity_poly.pdbx_strand_id
1 'polypeptide(L)'
;MYGPEALKLRKCLAIKKDSTSCNAWAIWNGSRQLCFAHIGRAHGGVKNSSVQKKRVKRPPPCRCAAYQWPHRASGGKCRWPEPPLQIHPTKAGSHRQPRLRTWKELYERYLK
;
A
#
# COMPACT_ATOMS: atom_id res chain seq x y z
N MET A 1 2.45 9.12 -14.79
CA MET A 1 3.07 10.17 -13.94
C MET A 1 1.98 10.76 -13.04
N TYR A 2 2.27 11.06 -11.77
CA TYR A 2 1.32 11.71 -10.86
C TYR A 2 1.30 13.22 -11.16
N GLY A 3 0.14 13.87 -11.05
CA GLY A 3 0.07 15.32 -11.18
C GLY A 3 0.57 16.04 -9.93
N PRO A 4 0.73 17.37 -10.00
CA PRO A 4 1.37 18.18 -8.97
C PRO A 4 0.65 18.12 -7.61
N GLU A 5 -0.68 18.06 -7.61
CA GLU A 5 -1.45 17.95 -6.37
C GLU A 5 -1.27 16.60 -5.67
N ALA A 6 -1.23 15.51 -6.45
CA ALA A 6 -0.90 14.20 -5.93
C ALA A 6 0.54 14.16 -5.37
N LEU A 7 1.49 14.88 -5.94
CA LEU A 7 2.85 14.98 -5.41
C LEU A 7 2.88 15.67 -4.04
N LYS A 8 2.19 16.81 -3.91
CA LYS A 8 2.14 17.59 -2.66
C LYS A 8 1.54 16.80 -1.50
N LEU A 9 0.40 16.14 -1.75
CA LEU A 9 -0.33 15.40 -0.71
C LEU A 9 0.33 14.07 -0.31
N ARG A 10 1.17 13.52 -1.19
CA ARG A 10 1.71 12.18 -1.00
C ARG A 10 3.18 12.16 -0.63
N LYS A 11 3.91 13.27 -0.68
CA LYS A 11 5.30 13.29 -0.18
C LYS A 11 5.32 13.20 1.34
N CYS A 12 6.15 12.33 1.88
CA CYS A 12 6.34 12.24 3.32
C CYS A 12 6.97 13.53 3.86
N LEU A 13 6.37 14.13 4.88
CA LEU A 13 6.87 15.37 5.50
C LEU A 13 8.00 15.15 6.52
N ALA A 14 8.45 13.91 6.73
CA ALA A 14 9.52 13.63 7.67
C ALA A 14 10.86 14.17 7.16
N ILE A 15 11.59 14.81 8.07
CA ILE A 15 13.01 15.16 7.91
C ILE A 15 13.84 14.00 8.46
N LYS A 16 14.82 13.56 7.67
CA LYS A 16 15.76 12.51 8.06
C LYS A 16 16.84 13.06 9.01
N LYS A 17 17.71 12.19 9.53
CA LYS A 17 18.79 12.58 10.46
C LYS A 17 19.83 13.51 9.82
N ASP A 18 20.03 13.40 8.52
CA ASP A 18 20.88 14.23 7.66
C ASP A 18 20.20 15.53 7.21
N SER A 19 19.10 15.92 7.84
CA SER A 19 18.32 17.13 7.48
C SER A 19 17.68 17.10 6.09
N THR A 20 17.76 15.99 5.35
CA THR A 20 17.11 15.85 4.04
C THR A 20 15.65 15.42 4.16
N SER A 21 14.80 15.87 3.21
CA SER A 21 13.40 15.46 3.15
C SER A 21 13.24 13.98 2.78
N CYS A 22 12.25 13.30 3.35
CA CYS A 22 11.92 11.95 2.95
C CYS A 22 11.33 11.90 1.55
N ASN A 23 11.90 11.06 0.67
CA ASN A 23 11.42 10.89 -0.69
C ASN A 23 10.28 9.86 -0.85
N ALA A 24 9.96 9.13 0.22
CA ALA A 24 8.92 8.10 0.21
C ALA A 24 7.52 8.70 0.17
N TRP A 25 6.56 7.88 -0.25
CA TRP A 25 5.15 8.23 -0.22
C TRP A 25 4.58 8.13 1.19
N ALA A 26 3.82 9.14 1.59
CA ALA A 26 3.03 9.18 2.81
C ALA A 26 1.94 8.10 2.80
N ILE A 27 1.54 7.67 3.99
CA ILE A 27 0.40 6.78 4.17
C ILE A 27 -0.87 7.50 3.76
N TRP A 28 -1.71 6.78 3.02
CA TRP A 28 -2.99 7.28 2.55
C TRP A 28 -3.89 7.71 3.71
N ASN A 29 -4.47 8.91 3.59
CA ASN A 29 -5.31 9.57 4.61
C ASN A 29 -4.65 9.62 6.01
N GLY A 30 -3.32 9.52 6.07
CA GLY A 30 -2.60 9.71 7.32
C GLY A 30 -2.61 11.19 7.66
N SER A 31 -3.20 11.57 8.79
CA SER A 31 -3.30 12.96 9.25
C SER A 31 -1.95 13.68 9.37
N ARG A 32 -0.85 12.92 9.51
CA ARG A 32 0.52 13.45 9.66
C ARG A 32 1.32 13.47 8.36
N GLN A 33 0.76 12.96 7.25
CA GLN A 33 1.45 12.84 5.96
C GLN A 33 2.86 12.18 6.08
N LEU A 34 2.93 11.09 6.86
CA LEU A 34 4.15 10.31 7.11
C LEU A 34 4.11 8.98 6.35
N CYS A 35 5.26 8.53 5.86
CA CYS A 35 5.39 7.21 5.26
C CYS A 35 5.37 6.10 6.32
N PHE A 36 5.28 4.84 5.89
CA PHE A 36 5.30 3.67 6.78
C PHE A 36 6.53 3.60 7.69
N ALA A 37 7.69 4.04 7.22
CA ALA A 37 8.91 4.06 8.02
C ALA A 37 8.88 5.13 9.13
N HIS A 38 8.11 6.20 8.94
CA HIS A 38 8.07 7.35 9.85
C HIS A 38 6.84 7.40 10.74
N ILE A 39 5.70 6.79 10.34
CA ILE A 39 4.45 6.85 11.14
C ILE A 39 4.56 6.20 12.53
N GLY A 40 5.51 5.28 12.73
CA GLY A 40 5.74 4.58 13.99
C GLY A 40 7.07 4.93 14.67
N ARG A 41 7.84 5.87 14.12
CA ARG A 41 9.07 6.36 14.78
C ARG A 41 8.71 7.61 15.57
N ALA A 42 8.92 7.57 16.88
CA ALA A 42 8.89 8.79 17.68
C ALA A 42 9.96 9.74 17.12
N HIS A 43 9.54 10.86 16.56
CA HIS A 43 10.44 11.94 16.18
C HIS A 43 10.94 12.58 17.48
N GLY A 44 12.22 12.36 17.83
CA GLY A 44 12.92 13.15 18.84
C GLY A 44 12.65 12.87 20.33
N GLY A 45 12.02 11.75 20.71
CA GLY A 45 11.83 11.40 22.12
C GLY A 45 12.82 10.34 22.62
N VAL A 46 13.29 10.49 23.86
CA VAL A 46 14.08 9.48 24.59
C VAL A 46 13.40 8.11 24.43
N LYS A 47 14.15 7.10 23.96
CA LYS A 47 13.62 5.76 23.72
C LYS A 47 13.31 5.09 25.07
N ASN A 48 12.14 5.34 25.64
CA ASN A 48 11.64 4.51 26.73
C ASN A 48 11.32 3.12 26.16
N SER A 49 12.18 2.15 26.47
CA SER A 49 12.11 0.75 26.05
C SER A 49 10.83 0.03 26.48
N SER A 50 10.04 0.63 27.38
CA SER A 50 8.75 0.13 27.87
C SER A 50 7.57 0.43 26.96
N VAL A 51 7.71 1.26 25.92
CA VAL A 51 6.60 1.54 24.99
C VAL A 51 6.45 0.35 24.04
N GLN A 52 5.48 -0.52 24.32
CA GLN A 52 5.06 -1.57 23.39
C GLN A 52 4.89 -0.95 21.99
N LYS A 53 5.61 -1.49 21.00
CA LYS A 53 5.50 -1.09 19.60
C LYS A 53 4.06 -1.32 19.15
N LYS A 54 3.22 -0.28 19.26
CA LYS A 54 1.83 -0.33 18.80
C LYS A 54 1.87 -0.73 17.33
N ARG A 55 1.35 -1.92 17.00
CA ARG A 55 1.30 -2.40 15.61
C ARG A 55 0.51 -1.38 14.81
N VAL A 56 1.18 -0.65 13.93
CA VAL A 56 0.54 0.31 13.04
C VAL A 56 -0.45 -0.49 12.19
N LYS A 57 -1.75 -0.20 12.32
CA LYS A 57 -2.78 -0.81 11.48
C LYS A 57 -2.42 -0.53 10.02
N ARG A 58 -2.51 -1.54 9.16
CA ARG A 58 -2.31 -1.34 7.72
C ARG A 58 -3.35 -0.31 7.26
N PRO A 59 -2.98 0.65 6.41
CA PRO A 59 -3.92 1.61 5.87
C PRO A 59 -4.97 0.87 5.03
N PRO A 60 -6.17 1.44 4.91
CA PRO A 60 -7.21 0.86 4.08
C PRO A 60 -6.71 0.71 2.62
N PRO A 61 -7.22 -0.27 1.86
CA PRO A 61 -6.89 -0.40 0.46
C PRO A 61 -7.60 0.68 -0.37
N CYS A 62 -6.91 1.23 -1.37
CA CYS A 62 -7.47 2.14 -2.35
C CYS A 62 -8.51 1.40 -3.22
N ARG A 63 -9.62 2.08 -3.52
CA ARG A 63 -10.73 1.59 -4.36
C ARG A 63 -10.95 2.42 -5.62
N CYS A 64 -9.92 3.15 -6.07
CA CYS A 64 -10.06 3.98 -7.28
C CYS A 64 -10.29 3.12 -8.54
N ALA A 65 -10.86 3.74 -9.58
CA ALA A 65 -11.22 3.09 -10.85
C ALA A 65 -10.04 2.48 -11.64
N ALA A 66 -8.79 2.70 -11.20
CA ALA A 66 -7.60 2.16 -11.85
C ALA A 66 -7.59 0.63 -11.87
N TYR A 67 -8.21 0.00 -10.87
CA TYR A 67 -8.28 -1.44 -10.72
C TYR A 67 -9.69 -1.85 -10.31
N GLN A 68 -10.14 -3.02 -10.78
CA GLN A 68 -11.44 -3.57 -10.40
C GLN A 68 -11.43 -4.25 -9.01
N TRP A 69 -10.30 -4.21 -8.30
CA TRP A 69 -10.13 -4.78 -6.97
C TRP A 69 -9.46 -3.78 -6.01
N PRO A 70 -9.64 -3.94 -4.69
CA PRO A 70 -8.94 -3.13 -3.70
C PRO A 70 -7.41 -3.30 -3.84
N HIS A 71 -6.68 -2.20 -3.97
CA HIS A 71 -5.23 -2.21 -4.21
C HIS A 71 -4.49 -1.26 -3.25
N ARG A 72 -3.16 -1.35 -3.19
CA ARG A 72 -2.38 -0.38 -2.41
C ARG A 72 -2.44 0.99 -3.09
N ALA A 73 -2.61 2.06 -2.31
CA ALA A 73 -2.37 3.40 -2.82
C ALA A 73 -0.94 3.47 -3.42
N SER A 74 -0.81 4.06 -4.61
CA SER A 74 0.42 4.07 -5.44
C SER A 74 0.67 2.78 -6.24
N GLY A 75 -0.29 1.86 -6.35
CA GLY A 75 -0.20 0.78 -7.32
C GLY A 75 -0.02 1.35 -8.75
N GLY A 76 0.72 0.69 -9.62
CA GLY A 76 1.25 1.28 -10.88
C GLY A 76 0.32 2.19 -11.69
N LYS A 77 -0.98 1.90 -11.80
CA LYS A 77 -1.98 2.72 -12.54
C LYS A 77 -2.79 3.70 -11.67
N CYS A 78 -2.69 3.60 -10.35
CA CYS A 78 -3.42 4.41 -9.37
C CYS A 78 -2.81 5.81 -9.25
N ARG A 79 -3.54 6.86 -9.65
CA ARG A 79 -3.11 8.28 -9.58
C ARG A 79 -3.71 9.09 -8.43
N TRP A 80 -4.41 8.45 -7.49
CA TRP A 80 -5.16 9.11 -6.42
C TRP A 80 -4.41 10.32 -5.78
N PRO A 81 -5.06 11.45 -5.46
CA PRO A 81 -6.50 11.70 -5.56
C PRO A 81 -7.00 11.95 -6.98
N GLU A 82 -6.08 12.10 -7.93
CA GLU A 82 -6.43 12.29 -9.33
C GLU A 82 -7.03 11.00 -9.92
N PRO A 83 -7.92 11.14 -10.91
CA PRO A 83 -8.41 9.99 -11.66
C PRO A 83 -7.26 9.28 -12.38
N PRO A 84 -7.35 7.95 -12.55
CA PRO A 84 -6.37 7.20 -13.32
C PRO A 84 -6.43 7.58 -14.80
N LEU A 85 -5.28 7.56 -15.48
CA LEU A 85 -5.24 7.69 -16.94
C LEU A 85 -5.64 6.40 -17.67
N GLN A 86 -5.42 5.27 -17.01
CA GLN A 86 -5.60 3.96 -17.59
C GLN A 86 -6.20 3.04 -16.55
N ILE A 87 -7.14 2.22 -16.99
CA ILE A 87 -7.76 1.17 -16.17
C ILE A 87 -7.00 -0.14 -16.40
N HIS A 88 -6.91 -0.96 -15.36
CA HIS A 88 -6.42 -2.31 -15.48
C HIS A 88 -7.53 -3.21 -16.05
N PRO A 89 -7.30 -3.91 -17.18
CA PRO A 89 -8.37 -4.65 -17.87
C PRO A 89 -8.79 -5.93 -17.14
N THR A 90 -7.89 -6.51 -16.34
CA THR A 90 -8.15 -7.72 -15.56
C THR A 90 -9.34 -7.53 -14.61
N LYS A 91 -10.15 -8.58 -14.45
CA LYS A 91 -11.27 -8.58 -13.52
C LYS A 91 -10.81 -8.92 -12.10
N ALA A 92 -11.61 -8.53 -11.11
CA ALA A 92 -11.40 -9.00 -9.74
C ALA A 92 -11.42 -10.54 -9.70
N GLY A 93 -10.53 -11.14 -8.90
CA GLY A 93 -10.45 -12.60 -8.74
C GLY A 93 -9.75 -13.37 -9.86
N SER A 94 -9.55 -12.78 -11.06
CA SER A 94 -8.94 -13.48 -12.20
C SER A 94 -7.40 -13.36 -12.25
N HIS A 95 -6.77 -12.78 -11.23
CA HIS A 95 -5.31 -12.56 -11.17
C HIS A 95 -4.55 -13.77 -10.61
N ARG A 96 -5.23 -14.72 -9.97
CA ARG A 96 -4.62 -15.98 -9.56
C ARG A 96 -4.83 -16.99 -10.68
N GLN A 97 -3.73 -17.53 -11.21
CA GLN A 97 -3.82 -18.76 -11.97
C GLN A 97 -4.48 -19.82 -11.09
N PRO A 98 -5.38 -20.67 -11.64
CA PRO A 98 -5.85 -21.82 -10.90
C PRO A 98 -4.62 -22.56 -10.38
N ARG A 99 -4.57 -22.86 -9.09
CA ARG A 99 -3.62 -23.88 -8.65
C ARG A 99 -4.00 -25.13 -9.44
N LEU A 100 -3.13 -25.57 -10.33
CA LEU A 100 -3.26 -26.90 -10.93
C LEU A 100 -3.38 -27.85 -9.74
N ARG A 101 -4.52 -28.55 -9.64
CA ARG A 101 -4.70 -29.57 -8.61
C ARG A 101 -3.55 -30.55 -8.77
N THR A 102 -2.97 -30.94 -7.65
CA THR A 102 -1.96 -31.99 -7.68
C THR A 102 -2.60 -33.27 -8.20
N TRP A 103 -1.84 -34.13 -8.88
CA TRP A 103 -2.35 -35.43 -9.36
C TRP A 103 -3.00 -36.24 -8.24
N LYS A 104 -2.51 -36.10 -7.00
CA LYS A 104 -3.08 -36.71 -5.79
C LYS A 104 -4.52 -36.27 -5.52
N GLU A 105 -4.82 -34.97 -5.62
CA GLU A 105 -6.17 -34.41 -5.41
C GLU A 105 -7.16 -34.80 -6.53
N LEU A 106 -6.66 -35.07 -7.75
CA LEU A 106 -7.48 -35.59 -8.83
C LEU A 106 -7.77 -37.08 -8.65
N TYR A 107 -6.75 -37.86 -8.26
CA TYR A 107 -6.85 -39.29 -8.00
C TYR A 107 -7.86 -39.61 -6.87
N GLU A 108 -7.80 -38.88 -5.76
CA GLU A 108 -8.71 -39.07 -4.62
C GLU A 108 -10.18 -38.73 -4.94
N ARG A 109 -10.44 -37.88 -5.95
CA ARG A 109 -11.80 -37.47 -6.33
C ARG A 109 -12.50 -38.44 -7.28
N TYR A 110 -11.75 -39.13 -8.14
CA TYR A 110 -12.31 -39.95 -9.23
C TYR A 110 -12.32 -41.45 -8.94
N LEU A 111 -11.64 -41.93 -7.89
CA LEU A 111 -11.53 -43.35 -7.55
C LEU A 111 -12.18 -43.73 -6.20
N LYS A 112 -13.06 -42.88 -5.69
CA LYS A 112 -14.05 -43.19 -4.63
C LYS A 112 -15.44 -42.95 -5.18
#